data_AF-A0A1V2LR11-F1
#
_entry.id   AF-A0A1V2LR11-F1
#
_cell.length_a   1.000
_cell.length_b   1.000
_cell.length_c   1.000
_cell.angle_alpha   90.00
_cell.angle_beta   90.00
_cell.angle_gamma   90.00
#
_symmetry.space_group_name_H-M   'P 1'
#
loop_
_entity.id
_entity.type
_entity.pdbx_description
1 polymer ?
#
loop_
_entity_poly.entity_id
_entity_poly.type
_entity_poly.pdbx_seq_one_letter_code
_entity_poly.pdbx_strand_id
1 'polypeptide(L)'
;MHFTEEALDELTISLREEKNRHAVPRSTIADINTFLEKKMPCCSVEDYTICSLAYKTMANYVADVPENARFVFDLIKENIPVIPNETQASCSKIDLSTLNFFIQVQLILLNNIFTTTKEMMTKDTCCLIVEKLFRLVSFCETHMIDIDGYLIIEILDECQPIIKEIEIRQFLLLRDFCLMLSAKARSEDDADLSQSAANVCIKYSLSLDCSTITNGEKEAIFFKLYGELSDKVDEQILLNIVYEFRICTDAFLDNLISLFFDPNTKRLKIEKFVPMSLLLLSNEIISEEKMDGLLSKISLDDLVSFYFNKVYPNLQPKHPFELQSIALFNKIPIKKLRIPREPLVHFLNKLSTLINPTLLQVYKDVIVLQLSFLGKILASDEIKNEKVLILKFLEDLKLSNEFEDFPNDFKFILNQIDFPLLYRSKDRPLDSELTSFLKMTIGEANTLLSGSLKEKMSIPMSYMLELSKVFGFYALKFKNVTWFKECFSTFETVFQDVEAQMKSLQGNEKSSWSILDNNLHYTRAIINNS
;
A
#
# COMPACT_ATOMS: atom_id res chain seq x y z
N MET A 1 -22.21 41.15 25.72
CA MET A 1 -20.97 41.55 26.39
C MET A 1 -20.07 42.22 25.37
N HIS A 2 -19.43 43.35 25.69
CA HIS A 2 -18.35 43.90 24.85
C HIS A 2 -17.03 43.37 25.41
N PHE A 3 -16.29 42.61 24.62
CA PHE A 3 -14.91 42.25 24.95
C PHE A 3 -13.99 43.41 24.58
N THR A 4 -13.04 43.73 25.46
CA THR A 4 -11.92 44.63 25.18
C THR A 4 -10.67 43.79 24.89
N GLU A 5 -9.68 44.40 24.25
CA GLU A 5 -8.38 43.77 23.99
C GLU A 5 -7.72 43.28 25.30
N GLU A 6 -7.66 44.16 26.30
CA GLU A 6 -7.09 43.87 27.64
C GLU A 6 -7.78 42.67 28.31
N ALA A 7 -9.13 42.61 28.27
CA ALA A 7 -9.87 41.52 28.90
C ALA A 7 -9.62 40.16 28.23
N LEU A 8 -9.48 40.12 26.90
CA LEU A 8 -9.17 38.89 26.16
C LEU A 8 -7.71 38.47 26.35
N ASP A 9 -6.78 39.41 26.44
CA ASP A 9 -5.37 39.11 26.67
C ASP A 9 -5.13 38.53 28.08
N GLU A 10 -5.71 39.15 29.12
CA GLU A 10 -5.65 38.64 30.49
C GLU A 10 -6.22 37.21 30.58
N LEU A 11 -7.38 36.97 29.96
CA LEU A 11 -8.00 35.65 29.92
C LEU A 11 -7.12 34.64 29.15
N THR A 12 -6.58 35.03 28.00
CA THR A 12 -5.67 34.20 27.20
C THR A 12 -4.43 33.79 28.00
N ILE A 13 -3.81 34.71 28.74
CA ILE A 13 -2.64 34.44 29.58
C ILE A 13 -3.02 33.47 30.71
N SER A 14 -4.16 33.68 31.36
CA SER A 14 -4.62 32.82 32.45
C SER A 14 -4.82 31.37 32.01
N LEU A 15 -5.34 31.14 30.79
CA LEU A 15 -5.63 29.81 30.23
C LEU A 15 -4.37 29.01 29.84
N ARG A 16 -3.18 29.60 29.93
CA ARG A 16 -1.93 28.85 29.77
C ARG A 16 -1.79 27.76 30.84
N GLU A 17 -2.29 28.01 32.05
CA GLU A 17 -2.31 27.01 33.12
C GLU A 17 -3.51 26.06 32.97
N GLU A 18 -3.27 24.76 32.94
CA GLU A 18 -4.30 23.71 32.78
C GLU A 18 -5.45 23.84 33.78
N LYS A 19 -5.15 24.09 35.06
CA LYS A 19 -6.16 24.28 36.12
C LYS A 19 -7.18 25.38 35.78
N ASN A 20 -6.75 26.42 35.06
CA ASN A 20 -7.62 27.54 34.68
C ASN A 20 -8.49 27.18 33.47
N ARG A 21 -8.05 26.26 32.59
CA ARG A 21 -8.86 25.75 31.46
C ARG A 21 -10.13 25.06 31.96
N HIS A 22 -10.05 24.32 33.07
CA HIS A 22 -11.23 23.70 33.70
C HIS A 22 -12.06 24.67 34.55
N ALA A 23 -11.46 25.77 35.03
CA ALA A 23 -12.14 26.73 35.91
C ALA A 23 -12.96 27.79 35.16
N VAL A 24 -12.58 28.14 33.92
CA VAL A 24 -13.29 29.14 33.13
C VAL A 24 -14.68 28.63 32.72
N PRO A 25 -15.77 29.36 33.02
CA PRO A 25 -17.12 28.95 32.67
C PRO A 25 -17.34 28.85 31.16
N ARG A 26 -18.02 27.79 30.73
CA ARG A 26 -18.42 27.59 29.32
C ARG A 26 -19.25 28.76 28.76
N SER A 27 -20.03 29.44 29.59
CA SER A 27 -20.79 30.64 29.20
C SER A 27 -19.90 31.77 28.71
N THR A 28 -18.73 31.97 29.32
CA THR A 28 -17.74 32.97 28.89
C THR A 28 -17.23 32.68 27.48
N ILE A 29 -16.95 31.40 27.19
CA ILE A 29 -16.48 30.97 25.88
C ILE A 29 -17.60 31.05 24.82
N ALA A 30 -18.85 30.74 25.20
CA ALA A 30 -20.02 30.97 24.32
C ALA A 30 -20.22 32.45 23.99
N ASP A 31 -20.01 33.35 24.96
CA ASP A 31 -20.06 34.80 24.74
C ASP A 31 -18.95 35.26 23.78
N ILE A 32 -17.74 34.70 23.87
CA ILE A 32 -16.64 34.96 22.93
C ILE A 32 -17.02 34.49 21.51
N ASN A 33 -17.60 33.30 21.36
CA ASN A 33 -18.07 32.84 20.05
C ASN A 33 -19.17 33.76 19.48
N THR A 34 -20.14 34.16 20.30
CA THR A 34 -21.20 35.10 19.91
C THR A 34 -20.62 36.47 19.50
N PHE A 35 -19.53 36.90 20.15
CA PHE A 35 -18.81 38.11 19.78
C PHE A 35 -18.12 37.96 18.42
N LEU A 36 -17.44 36.85 18.17
CA LEU A 36 -16.81 36.54 16.88
C LEU A 36 -17.84 36.54 15.74
N GLU A 37 -18.98 35.85 15.91
CA GLU A 37 -20.06 35.82 14.91
C GLU A 37 -20.59 37.21 14.56
N LYS A 38 -20.68 38.13 15.52
CA LYS A 38 -21.12 39.51 15.30
C LYS A 38 -20.07 40.40 14.65
N LYS A 39 -18.79 40.09 14.85
CA LYS A 39 -17.65 40.86 14.32
C LYS A 39 -17.20 40.40 12.94
N MET A 40 -17.65 39.24 12.47
CA MET A 40 -17.35 38.75 11.13
C MET A 40 -18.28 39.37 10.07
N PRO A 41 -17.76 39.79 8.90
CA PRO A 41 -16.36 39.84 8.52
C PRO A 41 -15.59 40.98 9.21
N CYS A 42 -14.32 40.75 9.56
CA CYS A 42 -13.45 41.80 10.10
C CYS A 42 -13.12 42.84 9.01
N CYS A 43 -13.24 44.12 9.32
CA CYS A 43 -13.10 45.22 8.34
C CYS A 43 -12.03 46.26 8.70
N SER A 44 -11.36 46.12 9.85
CA SER A 44 -10.36 47.06 10.35
C SER A 44 -9.25 46.32 11.10
N VAL A 45 -8.07 46.94 11.24
CA VAL A 45 -6.95 46.36 12.01
C VAL A 45 -7.39 46.04 13.45
N GLU A 46 -8.17 46.93 14.08
CA GLU A 46 -8.73 46.72 15.42
C GLU A 46 -9.63 45.47 15.49
N ASP A 47 -10.47 45.24 14.48
CA ASP A 47 -11.29 44.04 14.40
C ASP A 47 -10.44 42.78 14.27
N TYR A 48 -9.40 42.79 13.43
CA TYR A 48 -8.50 41.64 13.28
C TYR A 48 -7.73 41.34 14.57
N THR A 49 -7.22 42.36 15.26
CA THR A 49 -6.50 42.18 16.53
C THR A 49 -7.41 41.55 17.58
N ILE A 50 -8.60 42.10 17.80
CA ILE A 50 -9.50 41.61 18.85
C ILE A 50 -10.07 40.22 18.52
N CYS A 51 -10.37 39.95 17.24
CA CYS A 51 -10.82 38.61 16.81
C CYS A 51 -9.69 37.58 16.89
N SER A 52 -8.44 37.96 16.62
CA SER A 52 -7.28 37.07 16.79
C SER A 52 -7.10 36.67 18.26
N LEU A 53 -7.23 37.62 19.19
CA LEU A 53 -7.17 37.33 20.62
C LEU A 53 -8.33 36.45 21.08
N ALA A 54 -9.53 36.65 20.54
CA ALA A 54 -10.68 35.79 20.83
C ALA A 54 -10.45 34.34 20.37
N TYR A 55 -9.94 34.13 19.15
CA TYR A 55 -9.56 32.79 18.68
C TYR A 55 -8.45 32.18 19.50
N LYS A 56 -7.42 32.97 19.86
CA LYS A 56 -6.32 32.52 20.72
C LYS A 56 -6.81 32.12 22.12
N THR A 57 -7.77 32.86 22.67
CA THR A 57 -8.42 32.52 23.95
C THR A 57 -9.10 31.16 23.83
N MET A 58 -9.88 30.94 22.78
CA MET A 58 -10.54 29.66 22.52
C MET A 58 -9.53 28.53 22.31
N ALA A 59 -8.42 28.78 21.59
CA ALA A 59 -7.37 27.80 21.35
C ALA A 59 -6.69 27.33 22.66
N ASN A 60 -6.39 28.26 23.57
CA ASN A 60 -5.84 27.93 24.89
C ASN A 60 -6.86 27.23 25.78
N TYR A 61 -8.16 27.56 25.66
CA TYR A 61 -9.22 26.95 26.45
C TYR A 61 -9.41 25.46 26.15
N VAL A 62 -9.25 25.07 24.87
CA VAL A 62 -9.44 23.69 24.41
C VAL A 62 -8.20 22.81 24.55
N ALA A 63 -7.01 23.41 24.63
CA ALA A 63 -5.74 22.68 24.64
C ALA A 63 -5.72 21.62 25.76
N ASP A 64 -5.48 20.36 25.38
CA ASP A 64 -5.35 19.20 26.27
C ASP A 64 -6.58 18.88 27.14
N VAL A 65 -7.74 19.52 26.89
CA VAL A 65 -8.98 19.33 27.69
C VAL A 65 -10.14 18.86 26.81
N PRO A 66 -10.41 17.53 26.73
CA PRO A 66 -11.40 16.97 25.82
C PRO A 66 -12.82 17.53 25.96
N GLU A 67 -13.29 17.76 27.18
CA GLU A 67 -14.62 18.31 27.41
C GLU A 67 -14.78 19.76 26.94
N ASN A 68 -13.68 20.52 26.87
CA ASN A 68 -13.66 21.89 26.39
C ASN A 68 -13.55 21.92 24.86
N ALA A 69 -12.67 21.10 24.28
CA ALA A 69 -12.54 20.91 22.84
C ALA A 69 -13.87 20.49 22.22
N ARG A 70 -14.58 19.53 22.83
CA ARG A 70 -15.95 19.13 22.44
C ARG A 70 -16.89 20.32 22.38
N PHE A 71 -16.95 21.06 23.49
CA PHE A 71 -17.86 22.17 23.65
C PHE A 71 -17.60 23.26 22.61
N VAL A 72 -16.34 23.63 22.40
CA VAL A 72 -15.97 24.64 21.41
C VAL A 72 -16.24 24.15 19.99
N PHE A 73 -15.94 22.89 19.67
CA PHE A 73 -16.26 22.31 18.38
C PHE A 73 -17.76 22.38 18.08
N ASP A 74 -18.61 22.03 19.05
CA ASP A 74 -20.07 22.13 18.92
C ASP A 74 -20.56 23.57 18.65
N LEU A 75 -19.84 24.59 19.14
CA LEU A 75 -20.15 26.00 18.85
C LEU A 75 -19.75 26.40 17.42
N ILE A 76 -18.61 25.91 16.91
CA ILE A 76 -18.03 26.40 15.65
C ILE A 76 -18.27 25.48 14.44
N LYS A 77 -18.80 24.27 14.62
CA LYS A 77 -18.90 23.25 13.55
C LYS A 77 -19.68 23.69 12.31
N GLU A 78 -20.68 24.55 12.47
CA GLU A 78 -21.44 25.10 11.34
C GLU A 78 -20.66 26.21 10.60
N ASN A 79 -19.72 26.86 11.28
CA ASN A 79 -18.95 28.02 10.80
C ASN A 79 -17.45 27.85 11.06
N ILE A 80 -16.90 26.70 10.66
CA ILE A 80 -15.50 26.34 10.97
C ILE A 80 -14.53 27.43 10.45
N PRO A 81 -13.68 28.01 11.31
CA PRO A 81 -12.78 29.10 10.95
C PRO A 81 -11.56 28.61 10.16
N VAL A 82 -11.52 28.79 8.83
CA VAL A 82 -10.33 28.45 7.99
C VAL A 82 -10.22 29.32 6.72
N ILE A 83 -11.04 30.35 6.52
CA ILE A 83 -10.86 31.25 5.36
C ILE A 83 -11.18 32.69 5.79
N PRO A 84 -10.40 33.70 5.39
CA PRO A 84 -10.95 35.04 5.29
C PRO A 84 -12.03 35.04 4.20
N ASN A 85 -13.31 35.23 4.55
CA ASN A 85 -14.41 35.30 3.57
C ASN A 85 -14.02 36.19 2.38
N GLU A 86 -14.50 35.94 1.16
CA GLU A 86 -14.16 36.74 -0.04
C GLU A 86 -14.38 38.26 0.14
N THR A 87 -15.28 38.65 1.07
CA THR A 87 -15.49 40.03 1.52
C THR A 87 -14.32 40.63 2.32
N GLN A 88 -13.49 39.82 2.99
CA GLN A 88 -12.31 40.23 3.76
C GLN A 88 -11.12 40.63 2.88
N ALA A 89 -10.99 40.05 1.68
CA ALA A 89 -9.93 40.41 0.72
C ALA A 89 -10.07 41.85 0.16
N SER A 90 -11.24 42.47 0.32
CA SER A 90 -11.50 43.84 -0.13
C SER A 90 -10.91 44.92 0.79
N CYS A 91 -10.41 44.55 1.97
CA CYS A 91 -9.76 45.46 2.91
C CYS A 91 -8.30 45.75 2.52
N SER A 92 -8.12 46.55 1.47
CA SER A 92 -6.82 47.05 0.93
C SER A 92 -5.89 47.80 1.91
N LYS A 93 -6.18 47.77 3.23
CA LYS A 93 -5.49 48.55 4.27
C LYS A 93 -4.91 47.72 5.42
N ILE A 94 -4.98 46.40 5.37
CA ILE A 94 -4.51 45.53 6.46
C ILE A 94 -3.11 45.02 6.12
N ASP A 95 -2.19 45.15 7.07
CA ASP A 95 -0.83 44.62 6.91
C ASP A 95 -0.81 43.09 6.97
N LEU A 96 0.14 42.50 6.24
CA LEU A 96 0.26 41.05 6.11
C LEU A 96 0.53 40.35 7.44
N SER A 97 1.20 40.99 8.41
CA SER A 97 1.49 40.36 9.70
C SER A 97 0.24 40.17 10.56
N THR A 98 -0.67 41.15 10.56
CA THR A 98 -1.94 41.07 11.28
C THR A 98 -2.82 39.97 10.69
N LEU A 99 -2.87 39.89 9.36
CA LEU A 99 -3.62 38.85 8.65
C LEU A 99 -3.01 37.45 8.86
N ASN A 100 -1.68 37.33 8.83
CA ASN A 100 -0.98 36.09 9.15
C ASN A 100 -1.33 35.63 10.57
N PHE A 101 -1.16 36.49 11.58
CA PHE A 101 -1.47 36.13 12.97
C PHE A 101 -2.91 35.64 13.14
N PHE A 102 -3.87 36.31 12.50
CA PHE A 102 -5.28 35.92 12.51
C PHE A 102 -5.52 34.52 11.92
N ILE A 103 -4.83 34.17 10.83
CA ILE A 103 -4.92 32.85 10.21
C ILE A 103 -4.30 31.79 11.14
N GLN A 104 -3.12 32.06 11.69
CA GLN A 104 -2.38 31.12 12.53
C GLN A 104 -3.17 30.72 13.78
N VAL A 105 -3.79 31.67 14.47
CA VAL A 105 -4.57 31.34 15.69
C VAL A 105 -5.81 30.50 15.39
N GLN A 106 -6.39 30.62 14.19
CA GLN A 106 -7.50 29.76 13.76
C GLN A 106 -7.00 28.33 13.45
N LEU A 107 -5.84 28.20 12.81
CA LEU A 107 -5.21 26.90 12.58
C LEU A 107 -4.84 26.21 13.91
N ILE A 108 -4.28 26.96 14.87
CA ILE A 108 -3.96 26.43 16.21
C ILE A 108 -5.22 25.97 16.93
N LEU A 109 -6.31 26.75 16.90
CA LEU A 109 -7.58 26.34 17.49
C LEU A 109 -8.06 25.01 16.90
N LEU A 110 -8.01 24.87 15.58
CA LEU A 110 -8.44 23.63 14.92
C LEU A 110 -7.53 22.46 15.26
N ASN A 111 -6.21 22.66 15.21
CA ASN A 111 -5.25 21.62 15.56
C ASN A 111 -5.49 21.12 16.99
N ASN A 112 -5.68 22.02 17.95
CA ASN A 112 -5.97 21.65 19.33
C ASN A 112 -7.30 20.88 19.46
N ILE A 113 -8.35 21.25 18.71
CA ILE A 113 -9.60 20.50 18.71
C ILE A 113 -9.39 19.08 18.15
N PHE A 114 -8.63 18.94 17.06
CA PHE A 114 -8.35 17.65 16.42
C PHE A 114 -7.56 16.72 17.32
N THR A 115 -6.42 17.19 17.84
CA THR A 115 -5.54 16.39 18.69
C THR A 115 -6.21 16.00 20.00
N THR A 116 -7.15 16.80 20.50
CA THR A 116 -7.83 16.55 21.79
C THR A 116 -9.14 15.76 21.65
N THR A 117 -9.89 15.90 20.53
CA THR A 117 -11.25 15.31 20.38
C THR A 117 -11.52 14.67 19.02
N LYS A 118 -10.58 13.86 18.53
CA LYS A 118 -10.70 13.14 17.25
C LYS A 118 -12.02 12.36 17.08
N GLU A 119 -12.55 11.77 18.15
CA GLU A 119 -13.76 10.93 18.13
C GLU A 119 -15.04 11.67 17.71
N MET A 120 -15.05 13.00 17.74
CA MET A 120 -16.24 13.82 17.46
C MET A 120 -16.30 14.29 16.02
N MET A 121 -15.23 14.08 15.27
CA MET A 121 -15.12 14.48 13.88
C MET A 121 -15.87 13.50 12.99
N THR A 122 -16.74 14.04 12.12
CA THR A 122 -17.43 13.26 11.10
C THR A 122 -16.70 13.40 9.76
N LYS A 123 -17.00 12.48 8.83
CA LYS A 123 -16.50 12.56 7.46
C LYS A 123 -16.81 13.92 6.83
N ASP A 124 -18.05 14.39 6.95
CA ASP A 124 -18.50 15.65 6.36
C ASP A 124 -17.73 16.86 6.91
N THR A 125 -17.50 16.90 8.23
CA THR A 125 -16.70 17.96 8.86
C THR A 125 -15.27 17.95 8.36
N CYS A 126 -14.62 16.78 8.34
CA CYS A 126 -13.24 16.68 7.86
C CYS A 126 -13.13 17.08 6.39
N CYS A 127 -14.07 16.66 5.53
CA CYS A 127 -14.11 17.09 4.13
C CYS A 127 -14.24 18.62 4.00
N LEU A 128 -15.12 19.24 4.79
CA LEU A 128 -15.27 20.70 4.81
C LEU A 128 -13.99 21.41 5.25
N ILE A 129 -13.29 20.88 6.26
CA ILE A 129 -12.03 21.45 6.75
C ILE A 129 -10.95 21.38 5.68
N VAL A 130 -10.79 20.22 5.03
CA VAL A 130 -9.84 20.02 3.93
C VAL A 130 -10.13 21.00 2.78
N GLU A 131 -11.40 21.15 2.38
CA GLU A 131 -11.80 22.11 1.34
C GLU A 131 -11.43 23.55 1.72
N LYS A 132 -11.68 23.94 2.98
CA LYS A 132 -11.34 25.28 3.44
C LYS A 132 -9.83 25.50 3.54
N LEU A 133 -9.04 24.49 3.93
CA LEU A 133 -7.59 24.56 3.93
C LEU A 133 -7.05 24.81 2.50
N PHE A 134 -7.59 24.15 1.47
CA PHE A 134 -7.17 24.42 0.10
C PHE A 134 -7.45 25.86 -0.34
N ARG A 135 -8.62 26.39 0.04
CA ARG A 135 -8.95 27.80 -0.23
C ARG A 135 -8.02 28.76 0.52
N LEU A 136 -7.71 28.47 1.79
CA LEU A 136 -6.76 29.25 2.59
C LEU A 136 -5.40 29.32 1.94
N VAL A 137 -4.87 28.17 1.53
CA VAL A 137 -3.57 28.05 0.88
C VAL A 137 -3.53 28.89 -0.38
N SER A 138 -4.51 28.72 -1.28
CA SER A 138 -4.59 29.49 -2.53
C SER A 138 -4.65 31.00 -2.26
N PHE A 139 -5.40 31.40 -1.22
CA PHE A 139 -5.44 32.79 -0.76
C PHE A 139 -4.07 33.26 -0.27
N CYS A 140 -3.39 32.49 0.57
CA CYS A 140 -2.08 32.86 1.13
C CYS A 140 -1.00 32.95 0.06
N GLU A 141 -0.98 32.03 -0.92
CA GLU A 141 -0.06 32.11 -2.07
C GLU A 141 -0.28 33.39 -2.88
N THR A 142 -1.54 33.70 -3.21
CA THR A 142 -1.90 34.88 -3.99
C THR A 142 -1.45 36.18 -3.31
N HIS A 143 -1.47 36.22 -1.97
CA HIS A 143 -1.15 37.40 -1.16
C HIS A 143 0.23 37.35 -0.50
N MET A 144 1.05 36.35 -0.80
CA MET A 144 2.38 36.14 -0.20
C MET A 144 2.36 36.11 1.35
N ILE A 145 1.35 35.46 1.92
CA ILE A 145 1.20 35.28 3.37
C ILE A 145 1.91 33.99 3.78
N ASP A 146 2.80 34.10 4.76
CA ASP A 146 3.48 32.95 5.35
C ASP A 146 2.54 32.15 6.26
N ILE A 147 2.45 30.84 6.04
CA ILE A 147 1.61 29.91 6.80
C ILE A 147 2.46 28.82 7.42
N ASP A 148 2.07 28.38 8.62
CA ASP A 148 2.74 27.29 9.30
C ASP A 148 2.34 25.98 8.64
N GLY A 149 3.25 25.44 7.81
CA GLY A 149 3.01 24.20 7.09
C GLY A 149 2.84 23.00 8.02
N TYR A 150 3.47 22.99 9.21
CA TYR A 150 3.34 21.87 10.14
C TYR A 150 1.90 21.74 10.64
N LEU A 151 1.29 22.85 11.07
CA LEU A 151 -0.10 22.85 11.53
C LEU A 151 -1.07 22.35 10.46
N ILE A 152 -0.87 22.74 9.21
CA ILE A 152 -1.74 22.29 8.11
C ILE A 152 -1.55 20.80 7.85
N ILE A 153 -0.30 20.32 7.80
CA ILE A 153 0.01 18.90 7.61
C ILE A 153 -0.53 18.04 8.75
N GLU A 154 -0.44 18.49 10.00
CA GLU A 154 -1.02 17.81 11.16
C GLU A 154 -2.54 17.69 11.05
N ILE A 155 -3.24 18.78 10.72
CA ILE A 155 -4.70 18.76 10.53
C ILE A 155 -5.10 17.80 9.40
N LEU A 156 -4.37 17.84 8.28
CA LEU A 156 -4.62 16.93 7.16
C LEU A 156 -4.39 15.47 7.56
N ASP A 157 -3.32 15.18 8.32
CA ASP A 157 -3.02 13.83 8.80
C ASP A 157 -4.09 13.29 9.75
N GLU A 158 -4.61 14.16 10.63
CA GLU A 158 -5.70 13.82 11.55
C GLU A 158 -7.02 13.56 10.84
N CYS A 159 -7.32 14.29 9.76
CA CYS A 159 -8.52 14.12 8.96
C CYS A 159 -8.53 12.83 8.13
N GLN A 160 -7.37 12.38 7.64
CA GLN A 160 -7.27 11.26 6.71
C GLN A 160 -7.98 9.97 7.18
N PRO A 161 -7.77 9.46 8.42
CA PRO A 161 -8.43 8.23 8.87
C PRO A 161 -9.95 8.37 9.03
N ILE A 162 -10.48 9.60 9.15
CA ILE A 162 -11.91 9.87 9.30
C ILE A 162 -12.58 9.97 7.93
N ILE A 163 -11.96 10.68 6.98
CA ILE A 163 -12.47 10.82 5.61
C ILE A 163 -12.52 9.46 4.91
N LYS A 164 -11.47 8.64 5.11
CA LYS A 164 -11.20 7.35 4.47
C LYS A 164 -11.02 7.40 2.97
N GLU A 165 -11.92 8.06 2.25
CA GLU A 165 -11.97 8.14 0.79
C GLU A 165 -12.31 9.58 0.36
N ILE A 166 -11.47 10.15 -0.50
CA ILE A 166 -11.58 11.52 -1.02
C ILE A 166 -11.78 11.50 -2.54
N GLU A 167 -12.54 12.46 -3.10
CA GLU A 167 -12.66 12.58 -4.55
C GLU A 167 -11.32 12.88 -5.22
N ILE A 168 -11.03 12.24 -6.35
CA ILE A 168 -9.79 12.44 -7.11
C ILE A 168 -9.49 13.90 -7.42
N ARG A 169 -10.49 14.73 -7.73
CA ARG A 169 -10.28 16.16 -8.01
C ARG A 169 -9.77 16.91 -6.77
N GLN A 170 -10.32 16.59 -5.61
CA GLN A 170 -9.86 17.16 -4.33
C GLN A 170 -8.48 16.64 -3.96
N PHE A 171 -8.19 15.36 -4.23
CA PHE A 171 -6.86 14.81 -4.05
C PHE A 171 -5.81 15.51 -4.94
N LEU A 172 -6.13 15.85 -6.19
CA LEU A 172 -5.18 16.57 -7.05
C LEU A 172 -4.84 17.96 -6.49
N LEU A 173 -5.82 18.66 -5.89
CA LEU A 173 -5.58 19.92 -5.18
C LEU A 173 -4.69 19.71 -3.94
N LEU A 174 -4.94 18.64 -3.16
CA LEU A 174 -4.09 18.26 -2.03
C LEU A 174 -2.66 18.00 -2.46
N ARG A 175 -2.46 17.25 -3.55
CA ARG A 175 -1.14 16.93 -4.08
C ARG A 175 -0.39 18.19 -4.47
N ASP A 176 -1.02 19.05 -5.26
CA ASP A 176 -0.40 20.30 -5.73
C ASP A 176 -0.02 21.18 -4.52
N PHE A 177 -0.86 21.18 -3.48
CA PHE A 177 -0.54 21.82 -2.21
C PHE A 177 0.66 21.19 -1.48
N CYS A 178 0.69 19.86 -1.31
CA CYS A 178 1.82 19.18 -0.69
C CYS A 178 3.12 19.42 -1.45
N LEU A 179 3.09 19.44 -2.79
CA LEU A 179 4.26 19.73 -3.63
C LEU A 179 4.78 21.16 -3.41
N MET A 180 3.89 22.14 -3.32
CA MET A 180 4.23 23.52 -3.00
C MET A 180 4.88 23.63 -1.61
N LEU A 181 4.29 23.02 -0.58
CA LEU A 181 4.89 22.99 0.76
C LEU A 181 6.27 22.33 0.76
N SER A 182 6.42 21.17 0.13
CA SER A 182 7.71 20.49 0.04
C SER A 182 8.75 21.32 -0.72
N ALA A 183 8.35 22.05 -1.77
CA ALA A 183 9.26 22.92 -2.51
C ALA A 183 9.74 24.09 -1.64
N LYS A 184 8.83 24.72 -0.88
CA LYS A 184 9.17 25.77 0.08
C LYS A 184 10.09 25.25 1.18
N ALA A 185 9.73 24.13 1.82
CA ALA A 185 10.52 23.50 2.88
C ALA A 185 11.94 23.19 2.43
N ARG A 186 12.12 22.65 1.21
CA ARG A 186 13.45 22.42 0.62
C ARG A 186 14.25 23.70 0.39
N SER A 187 13.61 24.82 0.05
CA SER A 187 14.31 26.10 -0.09
C SER A 187 14.79 26.69 1.23
N GLU A 188 14.24 26.20 2.34
CA GLU A 188 14.53 26.61 3.72
C GLU A 188 15.34 25.55 4.48
N ASP A 189 15.83 24.50 3.79
CA ASP A 189 16.53 23.34 4.37
C ASP A 189 15.73 22.56 5.44
N ASP A 190 14.39 22.61 5.38
CA ASP A 190 13.48 21.86 6.26
C ASP A 190 13.08 20.50 5.63
N ALA A 191 13.85 19.46 5.97
CA ALA A 191 13.59 18.11 5.49
C ALA A 191 12.35 17.46 6.14
N ASP A 192 12.03 17.81 7.39
CA ASP A 192 10.98 17.17 8.17
C ASP A 192 9.60 17.58 7.66
N LEU A 193 9.40 18.87 7.37
CA LEU A 193 8.17 19.36 6.74
C LEU A 193 7.99 18.77 5.33
N SER A 194 9.06 18.75 4.53
CA SER A 194 9.02 18.18 3.18
C SER A 194 8.60 16.71 3.21
N GLN A 195 9.13 15.92 4.15
CA GLN A 195 8.78 14.51 4.31
C GLN A 195 7.35 14.32 4.84
N SER A 196 6.91 15.17 5.77
CA SER A 196 5.57 15.10 6.35
C SER A 196 4.49 15.41 5.31
N ALA A 197 4.71 16.42 4.45
CA ALA A 197 3.83 16.72 3.33
C ALA A 197 3.73 15.55 2.32
N ALA A 198 4.86 14.92 2.00
CA ALA A 198 4.89 13.73 1.15
C ALA A 198 4.10 12.56 1.77
N ASN A 199 4.27 12.31 3.07
CA ASN A 199 3.58 11.22 3.77
C ASN A 199 2.05 11.42 3.79
N VAL A 200 1.58 12.65 4.04
CA VAL A 200 0.16 12.97 3.96
C VAL A 200 -0.37 12.73 2.54
N CYS A 201 0.33 13.20 1.51
CA CYS A 201 -0.08 12.97 0.13
C CYS A 201 -0.17 11.47 -0.20
N ILE A 202 0.80 10.66 0.25
CA ILE A 202 0.75 9.20 0.10
C ILE A 202 -0.49 8.63 0.81
N LYS A 203 -0.76 9.01 2.07
CA LYS A 203 -1.91 8.50 2.84
C LYS A 203 -3.24 8.78 2.15
N TYR A 204 -3.44 9.99 1.62
CA TYR A 204 -4.66 10.32 0.88
C TYR A 204 -4.76 9.63 -0.49
N SER A 205 -3.63 9.34 -1.14
CA SER A 205 -3.64 8.64 -2.44
C SER A 205 -4.09 7.17 -2.35
N LEU A 206 -4.07 6.54 -1.16
CA LEU A 206 -4.37 5.12 -0.96
C LEU A 206 -5.84 4.75 -1.12
N SER A 207 -6.77 5.72 -1.11
CA SER A 207 -8.20 5.47 -1.28
C SER A 207 -8.88 6.69 -1.86
N LEU A 208 -9.25 6.58 -3.14
CA LEU A 208 -9.75 7.69 -3.96
C LEU A 208 -11.10 7.35 -4.56
N ASP A 209 -12.08 8.22 -4.33
CA ASP A 209 -13.35 8.17 -5.05
C ASP A 209 -13.13 8.71 -6.47
N CYS A 210 -13.23 7.80 -7.44
CA CYS A 210 -13.10 8.09 -8.87
C CYS A 210 -14.44 7.99 -9.60
N SER A 211 -15.58 7.93 -8.89
CA SER A 211 -16.91 7.73 -9.46
C SER A 211 -17.42 8.92 -10.28
N THR A 212 -16.88 10.12 -10.02
CA THR A 212 -17.27 11.38 -10.67
C THR A 212 -16.50 11.71 -11.95
N ILE A 213 -15.55 10.86 -12.37
CA ILE A 213 -14.73 11.08 -13.57
C ILE A 213 -14.84 9.94 -14.58
N THR A 214 -14.78 10.29 -15.86
CA THR A 214 -14.83 9.34 -16.98
C THR A 214 -13.49 8.61 -17.19
N ASN A 215 -13.49 7.50 -17.92
CA ASN A 215 -12.23 6.80 -18.28
C ASN A 215 -11.27 7.67 -19.10
N GLY A 216 -11.79 8.56 -19.96
CA GLY A 216 -10.95 9.51 -20.71
C GLY A 216 -10.28 10.53 -19.78
N GLU A 217 -10.98 10.99 -18.75
CA GLU A 217 -10.38 11.87 -17.72
C GLU A 217 -9.35 11.14 -16.86
N LYS A 218 -9.62 9.88 -16.47
CA LYS A 218 -8.65 9.04 -15.75
C LYS A 218 -7.35 8.90 -16.55
N GLU A 219 -7.46 8.61 -17.84
CA GLU A 219 -6.30 8.48 -18.73
C GLU A 219 -5.53 9.80 -18.87
N ALA A 220 -6.24 10.93 -19.03
CA ALA A 220 -5.62 12.26 -19.07
C ALA A 220 -4.88 12.61 -17.77
N ILE A 221 -5.48 12.32 -16.61
CA ILE A 221 -4.86 12.52 -15.30
C ILE A 221 -3.62 11.64 -15.17
N PHE A 222 -3.70 10.37 -15.56
CA PHE A 222 -2.56 9.46 -15.53
C PHE A 222 -1.37 10.01 -16.32
N PHE A 223 -1.57 10.38 -17.59
CA PHE A 223 -0.47 10.86 -18.43
C PHE A 223 0.08 12.20 -17.97
N LYS A 224 -0.75 13.09 -17.41
CA LYS A 224 -0.28 14.32 -16.77
C LYS A 224 0.65 14.00 -15.61
N LEU A 225 0.20 13.17 -14.66
CA LEU A 225 0.99 12.81 -13.47
C LEU A 225 2.26 12.04 -13.83
N TYR A 226 2.19 11.13 -14.81
CA TYR A 226 3.37 10.42 -15.31
C TYR A 226 4.43 11.39 -15.88
N GLY A 227 4.00 12.43 -16.59
CA GLY A 227 4.89 13.46 -17.13
C GLY A 227 5.55 14.35 -16.06
N GLU A 228 4.99 14.38 -14.84
CA GLU A 228 5.46 15.18 -13.71
C GLU A 228 6.34 14.40 -12.73
N LEU A 229 6.55 13.10 -12.94
CA LEU A 229 7.32 12.24 -12.02
C LEU A 229 8.75 12.77 -11.82
N SER A 230 9.12 12.99 -10.56
CA SER A 230 10.44 13.47 -10.18
C SER A 230 11.20 12.48 -9.27
N ASP A 231 10.49 11.78 -8.38
CA ASP A 231 11.09 10.93 -7.37
C ASP A 231 10.25 9.68 -7.02
N LYS A 232 10.65 8.96 -5.96
CA LYS A 232 10.00 7.73 -5.48
C LYS A 232 8.65 7.96 -4.81
N VAL A 233 8.42 9.16 -4.26
CA VAL A 233 7.14 9.55 -3.65
C VAL A 233 6.11 9.72 -4.76
N ASP A 234 6.49 10.41 -5.83
CA ASP A 234 5.65 10.58 -7.02
C ASP A 234 5.30 9.22 -7.65
N GLU A 235 6.27 8.30 -7.76
CA GLU A 235 6.01 6.93 -8.24
C GLU A 235 4.95 6.20 -7.39
N GLN A 236 5.07 6.27 -6.06
CA GLN A 236 4.13 5.62 -5.15
C GLN A 236 2.73 6.23 -5.24
N ILE A 237 2.63 7.57 -5.30
CA ILE A 237 1.36 8.27 -5.46
C ILE A 237 0.69 7.86 -6.77
N LEU A 238 1.43 7.85 -7.88
CA LEU A 238 0.88 7.46 -9.18
C LEU A 238 0.39 6.01 -9.17
N LEU A 239 1.15 5.08 -8.57
CA LEU A 239 0.72 3.68 -8.45
C LEU A 239 -0.58 3.53 -7.66
N ASN A 240 -0.71 4.26 -6.55
CA ASN A 240 -1.93 4.25 -5.73
C ASN A 240 -3.14 4.77 -6.52
N ILE A 241 -2.97 5.88 -7.24
CA ILE A 241 -4.03 6.46 -8.08
C ILE A 241 -4.45 5.50 -9.20
N VAL A 242 -3.49 4.90 -9.91
CA VAL A 242 -3.79 3.99 -11.03
C VAL A 242 -4.51 2.74 -10.54
N TYR A 243 -4.15 2.24 -9.36
CA TYR A 243 -4.85 1.12 -8.74
C TYR A 243 -6.35 1.41 -8.54
N GLU A 244 -6.69 2.64 -8.14
CA GLU A 244 -8.09 3.07 -8.00
C GLU A 244 -8.79 3.35 -9.34
N PHE A 245 -8.05 3.84 -10.35
CA PHE A 245 -8.64 4.17 -11.65
C PHE A 245 -9.26 2.97 -12.37
N ARG A 246 -8.62 1.80 -12.32
CA ARG A 246 -9.07 0.57 -12.98
C ARG A 246 -9.47 0.78 -14.46
N ILE A 247 -8.65 1.51 -15.22
CA ILE A 247 -8.96 1.89 -16.62
C ILE A 247 -9.14 0.63 -17.48
N CYS A 248 -8.22 -0.34 -17.40
CA CYS A 248 -8.37 -1.69 -17.95
C CYS A 248 -8.80 -1.78 -19.44
N THR A 249 -8.54 -0.75 -20.26
CA THR A 249 -8.90 -0.73 -21.69
C THR A 249 -7.73 -1.13 -22.59
N ASP A 250 -8.04 -1.67 -23.77
CA ASP A 250 -7.00 -2.03 -24.75
C ASP A 250 -6.29 -0.79 -25.30
N ALA A 251 -7.02 0.32 -25.48
CA ALA A 251 -6.45 1.59 -25.91
C ALA A 251 -5.43 2.12 -24.89
N PHE A 252 -5.77 2.07 -23.60
CA PHE A 252 -4.85 2.49 -22.54
C PHE A 252 -3.61 1.60 -22.48
N LEU A 253 -3.77 0.28 -22.55
CA LEU A 253 -2.65 -0.66 -22.62
C LEU A 253 -1.74 -0.35 -23.82
N ASP A 254 -2.32 -0.07 -25.00
CA ASP A 254 -1.56 0.28 -26.20
C ASP A 254 -0.81 1.61 -26.06
N ASN A 255 -1.41 2.57 -25.36
CA ASN A 255 -0.75 3.83 -25.04
C ASN A 255 0.40 3.63 -24.04
N LEU A 256 0.24 2.78 -23.01
CA LEU A 256 1.33 2.41 -22.09
C LEU A 256 2.48 1.71 -22.83
N ILE A 257 2.16 0.76 -23.70
CA ILE A 257 3.18 0.07 -24.51
C ILE A 257 3.93 1.08 -25.38
N SER A 258 3.22 2.00 -26.03
CA SER A 258 3.81 3.05 -26.86
C SER A 258 4.62 4.07 -26.04
N LEU A 259 4.29 4.26 -24.76
CA LEU A 259 5.03 5.10 -23.84
C LEU A 259 6.32 4.43 -23.37
N PHE A 260 6.31 3.13 -23.08
CA PHE A 260 7.44 2.43 -22.46
C PHE A 260 8.38 1.74 -23.46
N PHE A 261 7.89 1.38 -24.64
CA PHE A 261 8.64 0.67 -25.67
C PHE A 261 8.74 1.47 -26.95
N ASP A 262 9.83 1.25 -27.68
CA ASP A 262 10.00 1.77 -29.03
C ASP A 262 9.24 0.85 -30.01
N PRO A 263 8.33 1.36 -30.86
CA PRO A 263 7.50 0.54 -31.73
C PRO A 263 8.28 -0.17 -32.85
N ASN A 264 9.46 0.34 -33.22
CA ASN A 264 10.27 -0.21 -34.31
C ASN A 264 11.19 -1.33 -33.82
N THR A 265 11.85 -1.10 -32.68
CA THR A 265 12.81 -2.04 -32.10
C THR A 265 12.18 -2.97 -31.08
N LYS A 266 10.96 -2.65 -30.59
CA LYS A 266 10.25 -3.35 -29.51
C LYS A 266 10.99 -3.37 -28.18
N ARG A 267 12.05 -2.58 -28.04
CA ARG A 267 12.88 -2.49 -26.83
C ARG A 267 12.32 -1.47 -25.87
N LEU A 268 12.57 -1.67 -24.59
CA LEU A 268 12.25 -0.70 -23.56
C LEU A 268 13.03 0.60 -23.85
N LYS A 269 12.33 1.72 -23.99
CA LYS A 269 12.94 3.04 -24.27
C LYS A 269 13.05 3.94 -23.05
N ILE A 270 12.35 3.60 -21.97
CA ILE A 270 12.42 4.34 -20.71
C ILE A 270 13.67 3.95 -19.92
N GLU A 271 14.35 4.96 -19.38
CA GLU A 271 15.58 4.78 -18.57
C GLU A 271 15.33 5.00 -17.07
N LYS A 272 14.27 5.73 -16.72
CA LYS A 272 13.85 6.03 -15.34
C LYS A 272 12.54 5.31 -15.01
N PHE A 273 12.31 5.09 -13.72
CA PHE A 273 11.04 4.55 -13.19
C PHE A 273 10.63 3.21 -13.81
N VAL A 274 11.62 2.39 -14.19
CA VAL A 274 11.39 1.10 -14.84
C VAL A 274 10.52 0.18 -13.97
N PRO A 275 10.78 -0.02 -12.66
CA PRO A 275 9.95 -0.92 -11.85
C PRO A 275 8.48 -0.51 -11.82
N MET A 276 8.20 0.78 -11.58
CA MET A 276 6.84 1.32 -11.61
C MET A 276 6.16 1.08 -12.96
N SER A 277 6.86 1.37 -14.06
CA SER A 277 6.32 1.21 -15.41
C SER A 277 5.97 -0.24 -15.75
N LEU A 278 6.80 -1.20 -15.32
CA LEU A 278 6.51 -2.63 -15.48
C LEU A 278 5.35 -3.08 -14.59
N LEU A 279 5.21 -2.51 -13.39
CA LEU A 279 4.08 -2.79 -12.51
C LEU A 279 2.76 -2.24 -13.08
N LEU A 280 2.79 -1.04 -13.68
CA LEU A 280 1.64 -0.46 -14.39
C LEU A 280 1.17 -1.37 -15.54
N LEU A 281 2.11 -1.84 -16.37
CA LEU A 281 1.79 -2.84 -17.41
C LEU A 281 1.22 -4.13 -16.83
N SER A 282 1.81 -4.62 -15.74
CA SER A 282 1.32 -5.82 -15.06
C SER A 282 -0.14 -5.64 -14.68
N ASN A 283 -0.52 -4.51 -14.08
CA ASN A 283 -1.90 -4.27 -13.64
C ASN A 283 -2.92 -4.31 -14.78
N GLU A 284 -2.55 -3.85 -15.97
CA GLU A 284 -3.42 -3.88 -17.16
C GLU A 284 -3.57 -5.29 -17.78
N ILE A 285 -2.63 -6.20 -17.48
CA ILE A 285 -2.66 -7.58 -17.97
C ILE A 285 -3.50 -8.45 -17.03
N ILE A 286 -4.80 -8.51 -17.31
CA ILE A 286 -5.77 -9.29 -16.54
C ILE A 286 -6.11 -10.67 -17.15
N SER A 287 -5.60 -10.96 -18.34
CA SER A 287 -5.84 -12.20 -19.07
C SER A 287 -4.62 -12.66 -19.87
N GLU A 288 -4.58 -13.95 -20.23
CA GLU A 288 -3.55 -14.48 -21.14
C GLU A 288 -3.62 -13.82 -22.52
N GLU A 289 -4.80 -13.46 -23.01
CA GLU A 289 -4.99 -12.76 -24.28
C GLU A 289 -4.30 -11.39 -24.29
N LYS A 290 -4.50 -10.58 -23.23
CA LYS A 290 -3.80 -9.29 -23.11
C LYS A 290 -2.28 -9.48 -23.00
N MET A 291 -1.83 -10.52 -22.31
CA MET A 291 -0.41 -10.83 -22.24
C MET A 291 0.16 -11.19 -23.61
N ASP A 292 -0.57 -11.95 -24.40
CA ASP A 292 -0.19 -12.30 -25.77
C ASP A 292 -0.15 -11.06 -26.69
N GLY A 293 -1.10 -10.14 -26.50
CA GLY A 293 -1.07 -8.81 -27.12
C GLY A 293 0.21 -8.05 -26.79
N LEU A 294 0.59 -7.94 -25.51
CA LEU A 294 1.85 -7.31 -25.09
C LEU A 294 3.06 -7.99 -25.73
N LEU A 295 3.16 -9.33 -25.62
CA LEU A 295 4.29 -10.10 -26.10
C LEU A 295 4.47 -10.01 -27.63
N SER A 296 3.42 -9.69 -28.39
CA SER A 296 3.52 -9.42 -29.83
C SER A 296 4.20 -8.07 -30.14
N LYS A 297 4.16 -7.12 -29.21
CA LYS A 297 4.62 -5.74 -29.36
C LYS A 297 5.98 -5.46 -28.72
N ILE A 298 6.46 -6.35 -27.85
CA ILE A 298 7.75 -6.19 -27.13
C ILE A 298 8.77 -7.27 -27.50
N SER A 299 10.06 -6.98 -27.29
CA SER A 299 11.12 -7.99 -27.28
C SER A 299 11.27 -8.55 -25.87
N LEU A 300 10.68 -9.73 -25.62
CA LEU A 300 10.70 -10.35 -24.29
C LEU A 300 12.13 -10.67 -23.82
N ASP A 301 12.96 -11.23 -24.69
CA ASP A 301 14.34 -11.62 -24.36
C ASP A 301 15.20 -10.40 -23.99
N ASP A 302 15.03 -9.28 -24.71
CA ASP A 302 15.71 -8.02 -24.38
C ASP A 302 15.21 -7.45 -23.04
N LEU A 303 13.89 -7.50 -22.79
CA LEU A 303 13.29 -7.02 -21.53
C LEU A 303 13.79 -7.82 -20.32
N VAL A 304 13.77 -9.16 -20.42
CA VAL A 304 14.27 -10.06 -19.37
C VAL A 304 15.75 -9.78 -19.11
N SER A 305 16.55 -9.70 -20.17
CA SER A 305 18.00 -9.46 -20.03
C SER A 305 18.28 -8.10 -19.40
N PHE A 306 17.63 -7.04 -19.85
CA PHE A 306 17.79 -5.71 -19.29
C PHE A 306 17.36 -5.66 -17.82
N TYR A 307 16.15 -6.13 -17.51
CA TYR A 307 15.59 -6.04 -16.16
C TYR A 307 16.44 -6.79 -15.14
N PHE A 308 16.75 -8.06 -15.38
CA PHE A 308 17.48 -8.87 -14.39
C PHE A 308 18.98 -8.55 -14.33
N ASN A 309 19.60 -8.02 -15.38
CA ASN A 309 21.01 -7.63 -15.34
C ASN A 309 21.22 -6.21 -14.79
N LYS A 310 20.29 -5.28 -15.03
CA LYS A 310 20.49 -3.85 -14.73
C LYS A 310 19.56 -3.29 -13.67
N VAL A 311 18.31 -3.76 -13.60
CA VAL A 311 17.29 -3.18 -12.71
C VAL A 311 17.19 -3.97 -11.42
N TYR A 312 16.85 -5.26 -11.51
CA TYR A 312 16.57 -6.13 -10.36
C TYR A 312 17.68 -6.16 -9.29
N PRO A 313 18.99 -6.22 -9.64
CA PRO A 313 20.06 -6.26 -8.65
C PRO A 313 20.10 -5.03 -7.73
N ASN A 314 19.61 -3.88 -8.23
CA ASN A 314 19.67 -2.60 -7.54
C ASN A 314 18.43 -2.32 -6.66
N LEU A 315 17.37 -3.11 -6.79
CA LEU A 315 16.12 -2.91 -6.06
C LEU A 315 16.32 -3.10 -4.55
N GLN A 316 15.61 -2.34 -3.74
CA GLN A 316 15.79 -2.34 -2.28
C GLN A 316 14.49 -2.75 -1.56
N PRO A 317 14.56 -3.55 -0.48
CA PRO A 317 13.38 -3.91 0.31
C PRO A 317 12.59 -2.71 0.84
N LYS A 318 13.27 -1.58 1.11
CA LYS A 318 12.63 -0.33 1.54
C LYS A 318 11.63 0.25 0.53
N HIS A 319 11.65 -0.20 -0.72
CA HIS A 319 10.69 0.17 -1.76
C HIS A 319 10.00 -1.11 -2.27
N PRO A 320 9.08 -1.69 -1.49
CA PRO A 320 8.49 -3.00 -1.80
C PRO A 320 7.77 -3.01 -3.15
N PHE A 321 7.19 -1.89 -3.58
CA PHE A 321 6.55 -1.78 -4.91
C PHE A 321 7.53 -2.03 -6.07
N GLU A 322 8.81 -1.68 -5.92
CA GLU A 322 9.79 -1.93 -6.97
C GLU A 322 10.02 -3.43 -7.15
N LEU A 323 10.13 -4.17 -6.05
CA LEU A 323 10.25 -5.63 -6.08
C LEU A 323 8.98 -6.30 -6.62
N GLN A 324 7.81 -5.68 -6.42
CA GLN A 324 6.55 -6.15 -6.99
C GLN A 324 6.50 -6.06 -8.52
N SER A 325 7.38 -5.27 -9.16
CA SER A 325 7.44 -5.20 -10.64
C SER A 325 7.75 -6.54 -11.31
N ILE A 326 8.22 -7.55 -10.55
CA ILE A 326 8.32 -8.93 -11.03
C ILE A 326 6.97 -9.55 -11.42
N ALA A 327 5.86 -8.97 -10.94
CA ALA A 327 4.49 -9.42 -11.23
C ALA A 327 4.23 -9.55 -12.74
N LEU A 328 4.78 -8.65 -13.56
CA LEU A 328 4.68 -8.72 -15.02
C LEU A 328 5.24 -10.05 -15.55
N PHE A 329 6.41 -10.45 -15.06
CA PHE A 329 7.06 -11.70 -15.47
C PHE A 329 6.32 -12.93 -14.94
N ASN A 330 5.69 -12.82 -13.76
CA ASN A 330 4.78 -13.83 -13.24
C ASN A 330 3.51 -14.01 -14.08
N LYS A 331 3.14 -13.06 -14.95
CA LYS A 331 2.01 -13.21 -15.89
C LYS A 331 2.36 -13.84 -17.24
N ILE A 332 3.65 -13.95 -17.60
CA ILE A 332 4.09 -14.58 -18.88
C ILE A 332 3.63 -16.05 -18.97
N PRO A 333 2.99 -16.55 -20.03
CA PRO A 333 2.70 -17.98 -20.11
C PRO A 333 3.97 -18.85 -19.95
N ILE A 334 3.94 -19.90 -19.12
CA ILE A 334 5.15 -20.69 -18.80
C ILE A 334 5.82 -21.25 -20.07
N LYS A 335 5.05 -21.53 -21.12
CA LYS A 335 5.55 -22.01 -22.43
C LYS A 335 6.35 -20.96 -23.20
N LYS A 336 6.19 -19.68 -22.88
CA LYS A 336 6.89 -18.54 -23.52
C LYS A 336 8.01 -17.98 -22.64
N LEU A 337 8.12 -18.44 -21.38
CA LEU A 337 9.11 -17.94 -20.44
C LEU A 337 10.50 -18.50 -20.76
N ARG A 338 11.41 -17.58 -21.11
CA ARG A 338 12.84 -17.83 -21.28
C ARG A 338 13.61 -16.86 -20.39
N ILE A 339 14.60 -17.37 -19.65
CA ILE A 339 15.56 -16.54 -18.93
C ILE A 339 16.97 -17.09 -19.20
N PRO A 340 17.85 -16.33 -19.85
CA PRO A 340 19.22 -16.75 -20.07
C PRO A 340 19.97 -16.91 -18.74
N ARG A 341 21.07 -17.68 -18.77
CA ARG A 341 21.84 -18.01 -17.57
C ARG A 341 22.31 -16.80 -16.76
N GLU A 342 22.83 -15.77 -17.40
CA GLU A 342 23.35 -14.57 -16.72
C GLU A 342 22.25 -13.79 -15.96
N PRO A 343 21.13 -13.41 -16.61
CA PRO A 343 19.93 -12.89 -15.93
C PRO A 343 19.47 -13.74 -14.75
N LEU A 344 19.45 -15.07 -14.90
CA LEU A 344 19.06 -15.97 -13.81
C LEU A 344 20.02 -15.90 -12.63
N VAL A 345 21.34 -15.87 -12.88
CA VAL A 345 22.34 -15.76 -11.80
C VAL A 345 22.15 -14.45 -11.03
N HIS A 346 21.91 -13.33 -11.72
CA HIS A 346 21.62 -12.06 -11.06
C HIS A 346 20.32 -12.11 -10.24
N PHE A 347 19.28 -12.74 -10.77
CA PHE A 347 18.02 -12.96 -10.06
C PHE A 347 18.25 -13.77 -8.76
N LEU A 348 18.93 -14.91 -8.85
CA LEU A 348 19.20 -15.79 -7.70
C LEU A 348 20.09 -15.11 -6.65
N ASN A 349 21.14 -14.42 -7.08
CA ASN A 349 22.04 -13.68 -6.17
C ASN A 349 21.31 -12.56 -5.43
N LYS A 350 20.37 -11.87 -6.09
CA LYS A 350 19.58 -10.85 -5.41
C LYS A 350 18.53 -11.50 -4.50
N LEU A 351 17.87 -12.55 -4.95
CA LEU A 351 16.87 -13.28 -4.17
C LEU A 351 17.45 -13.85 -2.87
N SER A 352 18.69 -14.35 -2.88
CA SER A 352 19.36 -14.82 -1.65
C SER A 352 19.47 -13.71 -0.59
N THR A 353 19.71 -12.46 -0.99
CA THR A 353 19.75 -11.32 -0.06
C THR A 353 18.38 -10.94 0.52
N LEU A 354 17.30 -11.29 -0.19
CA LEU A 354 15.93 -11.00 0.23
C LEU A 354 15.37 -12.07 1.18
N ILE A 355 15.83 -13.32 1.08
CA ILE A 355 15.40 -14.42 1.94
C ILE A 355 16.28 -14.45 3.20
N ASN A 356 15.87 -13.70 4.20
CA ASN A 356 16.40 -13.80 5.56
C ASN A 356 15.26 -13.62 6.58
N PRO A 357 15.43 -14.04 7.84
CA PRO A 357 14.33 -14.06 8.81
C PRO A 357 13.68 -12.69 9.03
N THR A 358 14.47 -11.62 9.08
CA THR A 358 13.97 -10.25 9.31
C THR A 358 13.14 -9.74 8.14
N LEU A 359 13.62 -9.89 6.90
CA LEU A 359 12.86 -9.44 5.73
C LEU A 359 11.62 -10.29 5.50
N LEU A 360 11.65 -11.58 5.83
CA LEU A 360 10.48 -12.45 5.77
C LEU A 360 9.38 -12.03 6.74
N GLN A 361 9.71 -11.46 7.89
CA GLN A 361 8.70 -10.93 8.82
C GLN A 361 8.00 -9.67 8.29
N VAL A 362 8.70 -8.83 7.52
CA VAL A 362 8.18 -7.52 7.10
C VAL A 362 7.62 -7.55 5.67
N TYR A 363 8.26 -8.29 4.76
CA TYR A 363 8.00 -8.24 3.31
C TYR A 363 7.65 -9.61 2.72
N LYS A 364 7.05 -10.50 3.52
CA LYS A 364 6.72 -11.87 3.12
C LYS A 364 6.07 -11.93 1.73
N ASP A 365 4.99 -11.21 1.50
CA ASP A 365 4.22 -11.28 0.26
C ASP A 365 5.05 -10.89 -0.98
N VAL A 366 5.92 -9.90 -0.83
CA VAL A 366 6.83 -9.44 -1.90
C VAL A 366 7.90 -10.50 -2.20
N ILE A 367 8.42 -11.18 -1.17
CA ILE A 367 9.39 -12.27 -1.32
C ILE A 367 8.73 -13.51 -1.94
N VAL A 368 7.52 -13.86 -1.50
CA VAL A 368 6.72 -14.95 -2.07
C VAL A 368 6.43 -14.74 -3.55
N LEU A 369 6.22 -13.49 -3.97
CA LEU A 369 6.06 -13.16 -5.38
C LEU A 369 7.33 -13.48 -6.19
N GLN A 370 8.52 -13.26 -5.63
CA GLN A 370 9.79 -13.64 -6.28
C GLN A 370 9.93 -15.17 -6.37
N LEU A 371 9.59 -15.89 -5.30
CA LEU A 371 9.66 -17.35 -5.26
C LEU A 371 8.65 -18.02 -6.20
N SER A 372 7.48 -17.41 -6.36
CA SER A 372 6.49 -17.84 -7.36
C SER A 372 7.06 -17.75 -8.78
N PHE A 373 7.84 -16.70 -9.07
CA PHE A 373 8.53 -16.58 -10.35
C PHE A 373 9.63 -17.64 -10.50
N LEU A 374 10.36 -17.96 -9.42
CA LEU A 374 11.36 -19.02 -9.43
C LEU A 374 10.75 -20.39 -9.75
N GLY A 375 9.64 -20.76 -9.11
CA GLY A 375 8.93 -22.02 -9.38
C GLY A 375 8.40 -22.10 -10.82
N LYS A 376 8.00 -20.95 -11.37
CA LYS A 376 7.60 -20.84 -12.77
C LYS A 376 8.76 -21.02 -13.74
N ILE A 377 9.93 -20.46 -13.45
CA ILE A 377 11.17 -20.70 -14.23
C ILE A 377 11.50 -22.19 -14.20
N LEU A 378 11.46 -22.81 -13.02
CA LEU A 378 11.73 -24.24 -12.83
C LEU A 378 10.77 -25.13 -13.65
N ALA A 379 9.52 -24.71 -13.81
CA ALA A 379 8.51 -25.40 -14.61
C ALA A 379 8.59 -25.11 -16.13
N SER A 380 9.49 -24.24 -16.59
CA SER A 380 9.66 -23.97 -18.03
C SER A 380 10.39 -25.14 -18.71
N ASP A 381 9.95 -25.51 -19.91
CA ASP A 381 10.64 -26.52 -20.74
C ASP A 381 11.76 -25.89 -21.58
N GLU A 382 11.74 -24.57 -21.73
CA GLU A 382 12.72 -23.79 -22.50
C GLU A 382 14.04 -23.60 -21.73
N ILE A 383 14.05 -23.94 -20.44
CA ILE A 383 15.14 -23.68 -19.50
C ILE A 383 15.58 -25.04 -18.98
N LYS A 384 16.52 -25.69 -19.66
CA LYS A 384 16.92 -27.07 -19.31
C LYS A 384 18.13 -27.09 -18.39
N ASN A 385 19.24 -26.50 -18.83
CA ASN A 385 20.51 -26.57 -18.12
C ASN A 385 20.52 -25.70 -16.86
N GLU A 386 19.78 -24.59 -16.89
CA GLU A 386 19.74 -23.60 -15.83
C GLU A 386 18.90 -24.05 -14.63
N LYS A 387 18.04 -25.08 -14.76
CA LYS A 387 17.30 -25.66 -13.63
C LYS A 387 18.22 -26.16 -12.53
N VAL A 388 19.39 -26.67 -12.89
CA VAL A 388 20.40 -27.12 -11.93
C VAL A 388 20.83 -25.98 -11.00
N LEU A 389 20.89 -24.73 -11.49
CA LEU A 389 21.20 -23.57 -10.66
C LEU A 389 20.10 -23.27 -9.65
N ILE A 390 18.83 -23.41 -10.07
CA ILE A 390 17.66 -23.19 -9.21
C ILE A 390 17.60 -24.26 -8.12
N LEU A 391 17.74 -25.53 -8.51
CA LEU A 391 17.70 -26.65 -7.58
C LEU A 391 18.83 -26.56 -6.56
N LYS A 392 20.04 -26.24 -7.01
CA LYS A 392 21.18 -25.99 -6.11
C LYS A 392 20.91 -24.81 -5.17
N PHE A 393 20.38 -23.70 -5.67
CA PHE A 393 20.03 -22.55 -4.84
C PHE A 393 19.01 -22.92 -3.75
N LEU A 394 17.97 -23.68 -4.09
CA LEU A 394 16.96 -24.14 -3.13
C LEU A 394 17.56 -25.12 -2.10
N GLU A 395 18.45 -26.00 -2.53
CA GLU A 395 19.18 -26.91 -1.65
C GLU A 395 20.09 -26.14 -0.68
N ASP A 396 20.92 -25.22 -1.19
CA ASP A 396 21.81 -24.37 -0.39
C ASP A 396 21.02 -23.55 0.64
N LEU A 397 19.85 -23.03 0.26
CA LEU A 397 18.94 -22.30 1.17
C LEU A 397 18.43 -23.20 2.30
N LYS A 398 18.00 -24.42 1.98
CA LYS A 398 17.48 -25.40 2.95
C LYS A 398 18.56 -25.96 3.88
N LEU A 399 19.81 -25.97 3.45
CA LEU A 399 20.97 -26.38 4.24
C LEU A 399 21.61 -25.25 5.06
N SER A 400 21.14 -24.01 4.89
CA SER A 400 21.66 -22.87 5.63
C SER A 400 21.30 -22.96 7.11
N ASN A 401 22.18 -22.45 7.98
CA ASN A 401 21.94 -22.41 9.42
C ASN A 401 20.72 -21.53 9.79
N GLU A 402 20.36 -20.58 8.92
CA GLU A 402 19.21 -19.68 9.12
C GLU A 402 17.87 -20.37 8.82
N PHE A 403 17.87 -21.54 8.16
CA PHE A 403 16.64 -22.21 7.74
C PHE A 403 15.76 -22.60 8.93
N GLU A 404 16.36 -22.96 10.07
CA GLU A 404 15.60 -23.29 11.28
C GLU A 404 14.78 -22.09 11.78
N ASP A 405 15.34 -20.89 11.68
CA ASP A 405 14.74 -19.62 12.11
C ASP A 405 13.64 -19.10 11.15
N PHE A 406 13.48 -19.71 9.98
CA PHE A 406 12.44 -19.30 9.05
C PHE A 406 11.03 -19.61 9.59
N PRO A 407 10.06 -18.69 9.37
CA PRO A 407 8.65 -18.96 9.66
C PRO A 407 8.17 -20.26 9.00
N ASN A 408 7.37 -21.06 9.71
CA ASN A 408 6.95 -22.37 9.20
C ASN A 408 6.03 -22.28 7.98
N ASP A 409 5.18 -21.25 7.91
CA ASP A 409 4.41 -20.92 6.71
C ASP A 409 5.29 -20.60 5.50
N PHE A 410 6.46 -19.99 5.70
CA PHE A 410 7.45 -19.79 4.65
C PHE A 410 8.12 -21.10 4.21
N LYS A 411 8.40 -22.03 5.13
CA LYS A 411 8.92 -23.36 4.78
C LYS A 411 7.94 -24.15 3.90
N PHE A 412 6.63 -24.03 4.16
CA PHE A 412 5.59 -24.56 3.26
C PHE A 412 5.63 -23.92 1.87
N ILE A 413 5.80 -22.60 1.78
CA ILE A 413 5.94 -21.89 0.50
C ILE A 413 7.19 -22.38 -0.26
N LEU A 414 8.32 -22.57 0.41
CA LEU A 414 9.55 -23.07 -0.23
C LEU A 414 9.35 -24.46 -0.83
N ASN A 415 8.62 -25.36 -0.17
CA ASN A 415 8.30 -26.67 -0.73
C ASN A 415 7.35 -26.56 -1.96
N GLN A 416 6.42 -25.61 -1.97
CA GLN A 416 5.49 -25.41 -3.09
C GLN A 416 6.17 -24.94 -4.39
N ILE A 417 7.37 -24.38 -4.33
CA ILE A 417 8.13 -23.93 -5.51
C ILE A 417 8.32 -25.06 -6.53
N ASP A 418 8.39 -26.31 -6.04
CA ASP A 418 8.59 -27.51 -6.85
C ASP A 418 7.30 -27.95 -7.58
N PHE A 419 6.12 -27.56 -7.09
CA PHE A 419 4.85 -28.12 -7.53
C PHE A 419 4.50 -27.79 -8.99
N PRO A 420 4.72 -26.56 -9.52
CA PRO A 420 4.48 -26.26 -10.93
C PRO A 420 5.22 -27.21 -11.89
N LEU A 421 6.45 -27.61 -11.56
CA LEU A 421 7.21 -28.58 -12.35
C LEU A 421 6.56 -29.98 -12.30
N LEU A 422 6.12 -30.40 -11.12
CA LEU A 422 5.42 -31.67 -10.93
C LEU A 422 4.08 -31.72 -11.69
N TYR A 423 3.29 -30.65 -11.61
CA TYR A 423 2.01 -30.56 -12.33
C TYR A 423 2.17 -30.66 -13.84
N ARG A 424 3.21 -30.01 -14.38
CA ARG A 424 3.51 -30.07 -15.81
C ARG A 424 4.07 -31.44 -16.25
N SER A 425 4.67 -32.18 -15.32
CA SER A 425 5.31 -33.47 -15.59
C SER A 425 4.41 -34.67 -15.28
N LYS A 426 3.18 -34.45 -14.81
CA LYS A 426 2.27 -35.52 -14.39
C LYS A 426 1.98 -36.56 -15.47
N ASP A 427 1.91 -36.15 -16.74
CA ASP A 427 1.59 -37.03 -17.87
C ASP A 427 2.85 -37.63 -18.54
N ARG A 428 4.06 -37.22 -18.11
CA ARG A 428 5.31 -37.73 -18.66
C ARG A 428 5.60 -39.14 -18.14
N PRO A 429 6.32 -39.99 -18.92
CA PRO A 429 6.92 -41.20 -18.39
C PRO A 429 7.78 -40.87 -17.16
N LEU A 430 7.76 -41.73 -16.15
CA LEU A 430 8.64 -41.57 -14.98
C LEU A 430 10.05 -41.97 -15.38
N ASP A 431 10.97 -41.01 -15.35
CA ASP A 431 12.41 -41.26 -15.34
C ASP A 431 12.95 -41.20 -13.91
N SER A 432 14.23 -41.57 -13.75
CA SER A 432 14.89 -41.58 -12.44
C SER A 432 14.99 -40.18 -11.83
N GLU A 433 15.11 -39.13 -12.65
CA GLU A 433 15.28 -37.75 -12.20
C GLU A 433 13.97 -37.20 -11.62
N LEU A 434 12.87 -37.29 -12.37
CA LEU A 434 11.53 -36.88 -11.93
C LEU A 434 11.07 -37.69 -10.72
N THR A 435 11.38 -38.99 -10.68
CA THR A 435 11.05 -39.83 -9.53
C THR A 435 11.81 -39.39 -8.28
N SER A 436 13.10 -39.07 -8.42
CA SER A 436 13.93 -38.60 -7.31
C SER A 436 13.45 -37.24 -6.80
N PHE A 437 13.17 -36.32 -7.74
CA PHE A 437 12.62 -35.00 -7.44
C PHE A 437 11.28 -35.08 -6.70
N LEU A 438 10.32 -35.86 -7.21
CA LEU A 438 9.04 -36.09 -6.55
C LEU A 438 9.21 -36.66 -5.14
N LYS A 439 10.10 -37.65 -4.98
CA LYS A 439 10.37 -38.27 -3.68
C LYS A 439 10.96 -37.26 -2.69
N MET A 440 11.85 -36.38 -3.14
CA MET A 440 12.41 -35.31 -2.31
C MET A 440 11.32 -34.31 -1.88
N THR A 441 10.54 -33.78 -2.83
CA THR A 441 9.48 -32.81 -2.54
C THR A 441 8.41 -33.38 -1.60
N ILE A 442 7.95 -34.62 -1.82
CA ILE A 442 6.98 -35.28 -0.93
C ILE A 442 7.60 -35.63 0.43
N GLY A 443 8.87 -36.05 0.46
CA GLY A 443 9.59 -36.33 1.70
C GLY A 443 9.73 -35.09 2.58
N GLU A 444 10.04 -33.93 1.97
CA GLU A 444 10.06 -32.64 2.66
C GLU A 444 8.66 -32.25 3.18
N ALA A 445 7.63 -32.39 2.35
CA ALA A 445 6.25 -32.16 2.78
C ALA A 445 5.88 -33.03 3.99
N ASN A 446 6.26 -34.31 3.98
CA ASN A 446 6.02 -35.22 5.10
C ASN A 446 6.71 -34.75 6.39
N THR A 447 7.94 -34.25 6.30
CA THR A 447 8.68 -33.68 7.44
C THR A 447 7.98 -32.44 8.01
N LEU A 448 7.59 -31.50 7.13
CA LEU A 448 6.91 -30.25 7.53
C LEU A 448 5.55 -30.53 8.19
N LEU A 449 4.76 -31.43 7.60
CA LEU A 449 3.45 -31.83 8.11
C LEU A 449 3.57 -32.57 9.46
N SER A 450 4.54 -33.49 9.60
CA SER A 450 4.79 -34.20 10.84
C SER A 450 5.26 -33.27 11.96
N GLY A 451 6.12 -32.30 11.64
CA GLY A 451 6.54 -31.26 12.58
C GLY A 451 5.35 -30.42 13.04
N SER A 452 4.50 -29.99 12.11
CA SER A 452 3.31 -29.18 12.40
C SER A 452 2.30 -29.91 13.30
N LEU A 453 2.11 -31.22 13.10
CA LEU A 453 1.30 -32.05 13.99
C LEU A 453 1.86 -32.10 15.42
N LYS A 454 3.18 -32.29 15.56
CA LYS A 454 3.84 -32.36 16.87
C LYS A 454 3.76 -31.03 17.62
N GLU A 455 3.91 -29.94 16.90
CA GLU A 455 3.98 -28.58 17.45
C GLU A 455 2.60 -27.88 17.50
N LYS A 456 1.53 -28.55 17.02
CA LYS A 456 0.16 -28.00 16.89
C LYS A 456 0.11 -26.68 16.14
N MET A 457 0.85 -26.59 15.04
CA MET A 457 0.94 -25.38 14.24
C MET A 457 -0.08 -25.36 13.11
N SER A 458 -0.52 -24.16 12.75
CA SER A 458 -1.43 -23.95 11.63
C SER A 458 -0.77 -24.31 10.30
N ILE A 459 -1.53 -24.98 9.43
CA ILE A 459 -1.09 -25.36 8.08
C ILE A 459 -1.96 -24.60 7.08
N PRO A 460 -1.38 -23.89 6.10
CA PRO A 460 -2.15 -23.18 5.10
C PRO A 460 -3.04 -24.13 4.29
N MET A 461 -4.35 -23.85 4.19
CA MET A 461 -5.29 -24.66 3.39
C MET A 461 -4.89 -24.71 1.91
N SER A 462 -4.35 -23.60 1.38
CA SER A 462 -3.78 -23.54 0.03
C SER A 462 -2.65 -24.55 -0.17
N TYR A 463 -1.80 -24.76 0.83
CA TYR A 463 -0.75 -25.77 0.80
C TYR A 463 -1.32 -27.19 0.73
N MET A 464 -2.29 -27.50 1.60
CA MET A 464 -2.92 -28.83 1.59
C MET A 464 -3.63 -29.12 0.27
N LEU A 465 -4.33 -28.13 -0.29
CA LEU A 465 -4.97 -28.24 -1.60
C LEU A 465 -3.96 -28.55 -2.70
N GLU A 466 -2.89 -27.78 -2.81
CA GLU A 466 -1.88 -27.99 -3.85
C GLU A 466 -1.14 -29.33 -3.67
N LEU A 467 -0.79 -29.70 -2.44
CA LEU A 467 -0.17 -31.00 -2.15
C LEU A 467 -1.10 -32.19 -2.47
N SER A 468 -2.41 -32.06 -2.20
CA SER A 468 -3.39 -33.09 -2.54
C SER A 468 -3.44 -33.37 -4.05
N LYS A 469 -3.26 -32.34 -4.88
CA LYS A 469 -3.16 -32.50 -6.34
C LYS A 469 -1.90 -33.26 -6.73
N VAL A 470 -0.76 -32.99 -6.09
CA VAL A 470 0.49 -33.74 -6.31
C VAL A 470 0.25 -35.22 -6.02
N PHE A 471 -0.28 -35.55 -4.84
CA PHE A 471 -0.60 -36.95 -4.52
C PHE A 471 -1.56 -37.57 -5.54
N GLY A 472 -2.64 -36.89 -5.89
CA GLY A 472 -3.62 -37.39 -6.86
C GLY A 472 -3.03 -37.65 -8.26
N PHE A 473 -2.18 -36.75 -8.77
CA PHE A 473 -1.55 -36.91 -10.09
C PHE A 473 -0.60 -38.10 -10.16
N TYR A 474 0.06 -38.44 -9.05
CA TYR A 474 1.06 -39.50 -9.02
C TYR A 474 0.55 -40.82 -8.40
N ALA A 475 -0.68 -40.83 -7.87
CA ALA A 475 -1.28 -41.98 -7.19
C ALA A 475 -1.21 -43.27 -8.00
N LEU A 476 -1.67 -43.25 -9.26
CA LEU A 476 -1.68 -44.44 -10.13
C LEU A 476 -0.28 -45.00 -10.37
N LYS A 477 0.72 -44.12 -10.47
CA LYS A 477 2.10 -44.49 -10.78
C LYS A 477 2.83 -45.07 -9.57
N PHE A 478 2.48 -44.63 -8.36
CA PHE A 478 3.16 -45.00 -7.11
C PHE A 478 2.28 -45.80 -6.14
N LYS A 479 1.11 -46.30 -6.58
CA LYS A 479 0.14 -47.03 -5.75
C LYS A 479 0.70 -48.27 -5.03
N ASN A 480 1.83 -48.82 -5.46
CA ASN A 480 2.49 -49.98 -4.84
C ASN A 480 3.81 -49.63 -4.13
N VAL A 481 4.13 -48.35 -3.99
CA VAL A 481 5.42 -47.88 -3.49
C VAL A 481 5.29 -47.42 -2.04
N THR A 482 6.03 -48.06 -1.13
CA THR A 482 5.90 -47.89 0.32
C THR A 482 6.05 -46.44 0.79
N TRP A 483 7.13 -45.76 0.38
CA TRP A 483 7.39 -44.38 0.82
C TRP A 483 6.26 -43.41 0.42
N PHE A 484 5.62 -43.66 -0.73
CA PHE A 484 4.54 -42.81 -1.22
C PHE A 484 3.26 -43.03 -0.39
N LYS A 485 2.96 -44.29 -0.05
CA LYS A 485 1.85 -44.64 0.86
C LYS A 485 2.03 -44.04 2.24
N GLU A 486 3.23 -44.13 2.80
CA GLU A 486 3.56 -43.57 4.12
C GLU A 486 3.35 -42.06 4.15
N CYS A 487 3.89 -41.34 3.16
CA CYS A 487 3.74 -39.89 3.08
C CYS A 487 2.27 -39.48 2.86
N PHE A 488 1.51 -40.22 2.05
CA PHE A 488 0.08 -39.99 1.88
C PHE A 488 -0.68 -40.22 3.18
N SER A 489 -0.38 -41.29 3.93
CA SER A 489 -1.00 -41.56 5.23
C SER A 489 -0.75 -40.45 6.26
N THR A 490 0.46 -39.88 6.29
CA THR A 490 0.74 -38.70 7.13
C THR A 490 -0.15 -37.52 6.71
N PHE A 491 -0.22 -37.24 5.41
CA PHE A 491 -1.07 -36.17 4.88
C PHE A 491 -2.55 -36.37 5.24
N GLU A 492 -3.07 -37.60 5.14
CA GLU A 492 -4.44 -37.94 5.55
C GLU A 492 -4.69 -37.70 7.04
N THR A 493 -3.72 -38.07 7.88
CA THR A 493 -3.79 -37.86 9.34
C THR A 493 -3.85 -36.38 9.67
N VAL A 494 -3.01 -35.57 9.01
CA VAL A 494 -3.02 -34.12 9.16
C VAL A 494 -4.35 -33.53 8.74
N PHE A 495 -4.87 -33.95 7.57
CA PHE A 495 -6.16 -33.47 7.10
C PHE A 495 -7.28 -33.73 8.12
N GLN A 496 -7.33 -34.93 8.70
CA GLN A 496 -8.33 -35.28 9.72
C GLN A 496 -8.20 -34.41 10.98
N ASP A 497 -6.98 -34.14 11.44
CA ASP A 497 -6.72 -33.28 12.60
C ASP A 497 -7.14 -31.84 12.34
N VAL A 498 -6.74 -31.26 11.19
CA VAL A 498 -7.14 -29.89 10.82
C VAL A 498 -8.65 -29.79 10.60
N GLU A 499 -9.28 -30.78 9.95
CA GLU A 499 -10.73 -30.81 9.75
C GLU A 499 -11.48 -30.87 11.09
N ALA A 500 -11.01 -31.68 12.05
CA ALA A 500 -11.58 -31.76 13.39
C ALA A 500 -11.47 -30.44 14.16
N GLN A 501 -10.32 -29.76 14.05
CA GLN A 501 -10.11 -28.44 14.65
C GLN A 501 -11.00 -27.37 13.99
N MET A 502 -11.13 -27.37 12.67
CA MET A 502 -11.91 -26.38 11.93
C MET A 502 -13.43 -26.60 12.03
N LYS A 503 -13.92 -27.83 12.17
CA LYS A 503 -15.35 -28.10 12.45
C LYS A 503 -15.84 -27.46 13.75
N SER A 504 -14.94 -27.12 14.67
CA SER A 504 -15.25 -26.37 15.90
C SER A 504 -15.34 -24.84 15.70
N LEU A 505 -14.85 -24.33 14.57
CA LEU A 505 -14.78 -22.90 14.21
C LEU A 505 -15.61 -22.66 12.94
N GLN A 506 -16.93 -22.49 13.06
CA GLN A 506 -17.81 -22.28 11.91
C GLN A 506 -17.46 -20.98 11.15
N GLY A 507 -16.93 -21.10 9.93
CA GLY A 507 -16.77 -19.96 9.01
C GLY A 507 -16.22 -20.30 7.61
N ASN A 508 -17.07 -20.13 6.59
CA ASN A 508 -16.78 -19.80 5.18
C ASN A 508 -15.93 -20.65 4.21
N GLU A 509 -15.28 -21.76 4.58
CA GLU A 509 -14.44 -22.52 3.61
C GLU A 509 -15.07 -23.77 2.96
N LYS A 510 -16.40 -23.92 2.93
CA LYS A 510 -17.07 -25.18 2.51
C LYS A 510 -16.62 -25.72 1.14
N SER A 511 -16.31 -24.85 0.17
CA SER A 511 -15.89 -25.26 -1.18
C SER A 511 -14.49 -25.86 -1.21
N SER A 512 -13.51 -25.21 -0.58
CA SER A 512 -12.11 -25.67 -0.52
C SER A 512 -11.99 -27.02 0.20
N TRP A 513 -12.72 -27.18 1.31
CA TRP A 513 -12.77 -28.45 2.05
C TRP A 513 -13.36 -29.58 1.22
N SER A 514 -14.44 -29.32 0.46
CA SER A 514 -15.02 -30.34 -0.42
C SER A 514 -14.06 -30.77 -1.53
N ILE A 515 -13.25 -29.86 -2.09
CA ILE A 515 -12.26 -30.19 -3.11
C ILE A 515 -11.16 -31.06 -2.52
N LEU A 516 -10.67 -30.68 -1.33
CA LEU A 516 -9.62 -31.42 -0.64
C LEU A 516 -10.09 -32.83 -0.28
N ASP A 517 -11.28 -32.96 0.30
CA ASP A 517 -11.89 -34.24 0.67
C ASP A 517 -12.10 -35.14 -0.57
N ASN A 518 -12.60 -34.58 -1.67
CA ASN A 518 -12.74 -35.30 -2.94
C ASN A 518 -11.39 -35.79 -3.48
N ASN A 519 -10.35 -34.95 -3.47
CA ASN A 519 -9.01 -35.33 -3.91
C ASN A 519 -8.43 -36.46 -3.06
N LEU A 520 -8.63 -36.40 -1.74
CA LEU A 520 -8.23 -37.44 -0.79
C LEU A 520 -8.97 -38.75 -1.05
N HIS A 521 -10.30 -38.70 -1.19
CA HIS A 521 -11.12 -39.88 -1.49
C HIS A 521 -10.70 -40.56 -2.80
N TYR A 522 -10.49 -39.77 -3.86
CA TYR A 522 -10.02 -40.29 -5.15
C TYR A 522 -8.65 -40.94 -5.04
N THR A 523 -7.70 -40.25 -4.40
CA THR A 523 -6.33 -40.75 -4.21
C THR A 523 -6.31 -42.03 -3.36
N ARG A 524 -7.07 -42.05 -2.26
CA ARG A 524 -7.24 -43.22 -1.38
C ARG A 524 -7.80 -44.42 -2.14
N ALA A 525 -8.82 -44.21 -2.97
CA ALA A 525 -9.42 -45.28 -3.77
C ALA A 525 -8.39 -45.91 -4.73
N ILE A 526 -7.50 -45.11 -5.32
CA ILE A 526 -6.42 -45.63 -6.19
C ILE A 526 -5.39 -46.44 -5.40
N ILE A 527 -4.95 -45.90 -4.25
CA ILE A 527 -3.90 -46.53 -3.44
C ILE A 527 -4.38 -47.84 -2.80
N ASN A 528 -5.65 -47.91 -2.40
CA ASN A 528 -6.21 -49.05 -1.66
C ASN A 528 -6.85 -50.14 -2.54
N ASN A 529 -7.26 -49.84 -3.78
CA ASN A 529 -7.78 -50.85 -4.72
C ASN A 529 -6.66 -51.57 -5.51
N SER A 530 -5.49 -51.77 -4.89
CA SER A 530 -4.29 -52.34 -5.53
C SER A 530 -3.84 -53.64 -4.88
#